data_AF-A0A099YBG1-F1
#
_entry.id   AF-A0A099YBG1-F1
#
_cell.length_a   1.000
_cell.length_b   1.000
_cell.length_c   1.000
_cell.angle_alpha   90.00
_cell.angle_beta   90.00
_cell.angle_gamma   90.00
#
_symmetry.space_group_name_H-M   'P 1'
#
loop_
_entity.id
_entity.type
_entity.pdbx_description
1 polymer ?
#
loop_
_entity_poly.entity_id
_entity_poly.type
_entity_poly.pdbx_seq_one_letter_code
_entity_poly.pdbx_strand_id
1 'polypeptide(L)'
;MDSQFKMSLEKTPLRTYGYHVATTEDLVELNKYKNSLIKAAEYYRENLVKGRVIYLIKNKDQIMALPVRFGKENFAHLTGISFDRKKASQLLDELADGKLVQNAIFIKNDGTTFEKLARISEITKVTDSNIMELGQVSAFVQQAKN
;
A
#
# COMPACT_ATOMS: atom_id res chain seq x y z
N MET A 1 22.79 9.68 -4.78
CA MET A 1 22.00 9.77 -6.03
C MET A 1 20.54 9.75 -5.65
N ASP A 2 19.80 10.81 -5.97
CA ASP A 2 18.35 10.82 -5.78
C ASP A 2 17.69 9.83 -6.74
N SER A 3 17.44 8.60 -6.27
CA SER A 3 16.62 7.63 -7.00
C SER A 3 15.23 8.25 -7.23
N GLN A 4 14.65 8.07 -8.40
CA GLN A 4 13.31 8.55 -8.78
C GLN A 4 12.58 7.44 -9.52
N PHE A 5 11.26 7.45 -9.47
CA PHE A 5 10.44 6.58 -10.30
C PHE A 5 10.71 6.84 -11.77
N LYS A 6 11.11 5.78 -12.48
CA LYS A 6 11.41 5.80 -13.92
C LYS A 6 10.96 4.51 -14.56
N MET A 7 10.53 4.60 -15.82
CA MET A 7 10.20 3.44 -16.65
C MET A 7 11.29 3.24 -17.70
N SER A 8 11.77 2.01 -17.87
CA SER A 8 12.73 1.70 -18.94
C SER A 8 12.04 1.39 -20.28
N LEU A 9 10.82 0.85 -20.24
CA LEU A 9 10.02 0.47 -21.41
C LEU A 9 10.75 -0.45 -22.42
N GLU A 10 11.77 -1.19 -21.96
CA GLU A 10 12.55 -2.11 -22.78
C GLU A 10 11.69 -3.23 -23.38
N LYS A 11 10.58 -3.55 -22.71
CA LYS A 11 9.56 -4.49 -23.17
C LYS A 11 8.21 -3.81 -23.21
N THR A 12 7.38 -4.20 -24.18
CA THR A 12 5.97 -3.77 -24.23
C THR A 12 5.28 -4.02 -22.89
N PRO A 13 4.67 -3.01 -22.24
CA PRO A 13 4.00 -3.19 -20.95
C PRO A 13 2.86 -4.21 -21.06
N LEU A 14 2.69 -5.07 -20.04
CA LEU A 14 1.55 -5.98 -20.01
C LEU A 14 0.25 -5.20 -19.75
N ARG A 15 -0.86 -5.62 -20.37
CA ARG A 15 -2.17 -5.05 -20.06
C ARG A 15 -2.61 -5.51 -18.67
N THR A 16 -2.85 -4.55 -17.78
CA THR A 16 -3.39 -4.79 -16.43
C THR A 16 -4.78 -4.17 -16.34
N TYR A 17 -5.82 -4.97 -16.10
CA TYR A 17 -7.20 -4.49 -16.04
C TYR A 17 -7.39 -3.48 -14.89
N GLY A 18 -8.05 -2.35 -15.18
CA GLY A 18 -8.29 -1.29 -14.18
C GLY A 18 -7.08 -0.41 -13.91
N TYR A 19 -6.01 -0.53 -14.70
CA TYR A 19 -4.82 0.30 -14.63
C TYR A 19 -4.46 0.87 -16.01
N HIS A 20 -3.74 1.99 -16.00
CA HIS A 20 -3.05 2.52 -17.17
C HIS A 20 -1.54 2.55 -16.90
N VAL A 21 -0.75 2.52 -17.98
CA VAL A 21 0.70 2.79 -17.88
C VAL A 21 0.86 4.24 -17.46
N ALA A 22 1.67 4.49 -16.42
CA ALA A 22 1.93 5.82 -15.91
C ALA A 22 2.37 6.78 -17.04
N THR A 23 1.75 7.94 -17.10
CA THR A 23 2.17 9.05 -17.95
C THR A 23 3.37 9.78 -17.35
N THR A 24 3.95 10.72 -18.09
CA THR A 24 5.02 11.60 -17.55
C THR A 24 4.50 12.39 -16.36
N GLU A 25 3.26 12.88 -16.44
CA GLU A 25 2.57 13.62 -15.38
C GLU A 25 2.39 12.75 -14.13
N ASP A 26 1.96 11.49 -14.31
CA ASP A 26 1.86 10.53 -13.20
C ASP A 26 3.20 10.28 -12.53
N LEU A 27 4.29 10.17 -13.30
CA LEU A 27 5.64 9.98 -12.74
C LEU A 27 6.13 11.21 -11.99
N VAL A 28 5.84 12.42 -12.48
CA VAL A 28 6.15 13.66 -11.76
C VAL A 28 5.41 13.72 -10.43
N GLU A 29 4.11 13.41 -10.44
CA GLU A 29 3.28 13.40 -9.24
C GLU A 29 3.73 12.32 -8.25
N LEU A 30 3.94 11.09 -8.74
CA LEU A 30 4.39 9.96 -7.93
C LEU A 30 5.73 10.24 -7.24
N ASN A 31 6.65 10.94 -7.91
CA ASN A 31 7.95 11.28 -7.35
C ASN A 31 7.86 12.26 -6.17
N LYS A 32 6.79 13.06 -6.04
CA LYS A 32 6.55 13.88 -4.85
C LYS A 32 6.36 13.03 -3.59
N TYR A 33 5.80 11.83 -3.75
CA TYR A 33 5.51 10.90 -2.66
C TYR A 33 6.60 9.84 -2.43
N LYS A 34 7.66 9.82 -3.24
CA LYS A 34 8.72 8.80 -3.22
C LYS A 34 9.22 8.45 -1.82
N ASN A 35 9.67 9.45 -1.07
CA ASN A 35 10.28 9.24 0.24
C ASN A 35 9.26 8.67 1.24
N SER A 36 8.04 9.18 1.24
CA SER A 36 6.96 8.70 2.09
C SER A 36 6.55 7.27 1.73
N LEU A 37 6.52 6.95 0.43
CA LEU A 37 6.16 5.63 -0.07
C LEU A 37 7.21 4.57 0.27
N ILE A 38 8.51 4.88 0.13
CA ILE A 38 9.60 3.97 0.56
C ILE A 38 9.51 3.71 2.06
N LYS A 39 9.44 4.77 2.88
CA LYS A 39 9.35 4.64 4.35
C LYS A 39 8.12 3.84 4.78
N ALA A 40 6.98 4.07 4.12
CA ALA A 40 5.76 3.31 4.37
C ALA A 40 5.92 1.83 4.00
N ALA A 41 6.59 1.52 2.89
CA ALA A 41 6.87 0.15 2.46
C ALA A 41 7.83 -0.57 3.43
N GLU A 42 8.91 0.08 3.86
CA GLU A 42 9.84 -0.43 4.88
C GLU A 42 9.09 -0.76 6.17
N TYR A 43 8.34 0.21 6.68
CA TYR A 43 7.56 0.05 7.90
C TYR A 43 6.52 -1.07 7.78
N TYR A 44 5.77 -1.15 6.68
CA TYR A 44 4.78 -2.19 6.43
C TYR A 44 5.42 -3.59 6.42
N ARG A 45 6.55 -3.71 5.72
CA ARG A 45 7.31 -4.97 5.61
C ARG A 45 7.86 -5.43 6.96
N GLU A 46 8.28 -4.51 7.81
CA GLU A 46 8.92 -4.82 9.09
C GLU A 46 7.91 -5.07 10.22
N ASN A 47 6.80 -4.32 10.25
CA ASN A 47 5.90 -4.28 11.39
C ASN A 47 4.55 -4.97 11.14
N LEU A 48 4.03 -4.90 9.92
CA LEU A 48 2.68 -5.39 9.61
C LEU A 48 2.68 -6.79 9.01
N VAL A 49 3.56 -7.04 8.03
CA VAL A 49 3.63 -8.36 7.35
C VAL A 49 4.11 -9.46 8.28
N LYS A 50 5.07 -9.14 9.16
CA LYS A 50 5.66 -10.10 10.10
C LYS A 50 4.80 -10.32 11.35
N GLY A 51 3.83 -9.44 11.59
CA GLY A 51 3.08 -9.37 12.84
C GLY A 51 1.66 -9.93 12.76
N ARG A 52 1.03 -10.01 13.94
CA ARG A 52 -0.43 -10.10 14.08
C ARG A 52 -0.86 -8.82 14.79
N VAL A 53 -1.58 -7.96 14.09
CA VAL A 53 -2.16 -6.76 14.71
C VAL A 53 -3.46 -7.17 15.39
N ILE A 54 -3.61 -6.84 16.67
CA ILE A 54 -4.84 -7.14 17.42
C ILE A 54 -5.51 -5.81 17.71
N TYR A 55 -6.67 -5.58 17.08
CA TYR A 55 -7.48 -4.40 17.38
C TYR A 55 -8.38 -4.70 18.58
N LEU A 56 -8.35 -3.82 19.59
CA LEU A 56 -9.30 -3.83 20.69
C LEU A 56 -10.44 -2.88 20.37
N ILE A 57 -11.65 -3.42 20.20
CA ILE A 57 -12.85 -2.67 19.84
C ILE A 57 -13.77 -2.64 21.06
N LYS A 58 -14.12 -1.44 21.53
CA LYS A 58 -15.13 -1.26 22.57
C LYS A 58 -16.51 -1.10 21.93
N ASN A 59 -17.44 -2.01 22.23
CA ASN A 59 -18.84 -1.92 21.84
C ASN A 59 -19.70 -1.93 23.11
N LYS A 60 -20.28 -0.76 23.46
CA LYS A 60 -20.94 -0.54 24.76
C LYS A 60 -20.00 -0.89 25.92
N ASP A 61 -20.38 -1.85 26.76
CA ASP A 61 -19.61 -2.30 27.92
C ASP A 61 -18.71 -3.52 27.64
N GLN A 62 -18.62 -3.94 26.37
CA GLN A 62 -17.78 -5.08 25.96
C GLN A 62 -16.53 -4.62 25.21
N ILE A 63 -15.40 -5.25 25.51
CA ILE A 63 -14.16 -5.13 24.74
C ILE A 63 -13.98 -6.41 23.93
N MET A 64 -13.81 -6.28 22.62
CA MET A 64 -13.57 -7.38 21.69
C MET A 64 -12.17 -7.27 21.10
N ALA A 65 -11.50 -8.41 20.88
CA ALA A 65 -10.21 -8.47 20.21
C ALA A 65 -10.38 -9.03 18.79
N LEU A 66 -9.96 -8.27 17.77
CA LEU A 66 -9.96 -8.68 16.38
C LEU A 66 -8.51 -8.85 15.87
N PRO A 67 -8.03 -10.09 15.72
CA PRO A 67 -6.72 -10.33 15.12
C PRO A 67 -6.79 -10.15 13.60
N VAL A 68 -5.93 -9.28 13.06
CA VAL A 68 -5.78 -9.04 11.63
C VAL A 68 -4.38 -9.43 11.19
N ARG A 69 -4.31 -10.08 10.02
CA ARG A 69 -3.06 -10.41 9.33
C ARG A 69 -2.97 -9.57 8.06
N PHE A 70 -1.84 -8.92 7.88
CA PHE A 70 -1.54 -8.11 6.71
C PHE A 70 -0.60 -8.89 5.78
N GLY A 71 -1.04 -9.24 4.58
CA GLY A 71 -0.21 -9.87 3.56
C GLY A 71 0.58 -8.84 2.76
N LYS A 72 1.67 -9.25 2.11
CA LYS A 72 2.48 -8.33 1.29
C LYS A 72 1.68 -7.74 0.13
N GLU A 73 0.82 -8.56 -0.46
CA GLU A 73 -0.06 -8.21 -1.57
C GLU A 73 -1.06 -7.10 -1.23
N ASN A 74 -1.44 -6.96 0.04
CA ASN A 74 -2.36 -5.90 0.46
C ASN A 74 -1.74 -4.50 0.29
N PHE A 75 -0.41 -4.38 0.31
CA PHE A 75 0.26 -3.08 0.13
C PHE A 75 -0.02 -2.45 -1.23
N ALA A 76 -0.14 -3.24 -2.30
CA ALA A 76 -0.47 -2.72 -3.63
C ALA A 76 -1.85 -2.06 -3.68
N HIS A 77 -2.82 -2.53 -2.88
CA HIS A 77 -4.14 -1.92 -2.80
C HIS A 77 -4.13 -0.58 -2.05
N LEU A 78 -3.24 -0.43 -1.06
CA LEU A 78 -3.05 0.80 -0.29
C LEU A 78 -2.43 1.91 -1.14
N THR A 79 -1.62 1.57 -2.14
CA THR A 79 -0.93 2.55 -2.98
C THR A 79 -1.67 2.83 -4.28
N GLY A 80 -2.40 1.86 -4.85
CA GLY A 80 -2.97 2.00 -6.19
C GLY A 80 -1.93 1.88 -7.31
N ILE A 81 -0.71 1.41 -6.99
CA ILE A 81 0.40 1.24 -7.93
C ILE A 81 0.63 -0.25 -8.19
N SER A 82 1.07 -0.58 -9.39
CA SER A 82 1.61 -1.91 -9.72
C SER A 82 2.86 -1.78 -10.60
N PHE A 83 3.74 -2.77 -10.54
CA PHE A 83 4.93 -2.83 -11.40
C PHE A 83 4.78 -3.93 -12.43
N ASP A 84 5.22 -3.63 -13.64
CA ASP A 84 5.08 -4.54 -14.76
C ASP A 84 5.87 -5.84 -14.57
N ARG A 85 5.20 -6.96 -14.86
CA ARG A 85 5.72 -8.33 -14.66
C ARG A 85 6.10 -8.65 -13.20
N LYS A 86 5.60 -7.89 -12.23
CA LYS A 86 5.78 -8.14 -10.81
C LYS A 86 4.43 -8.50 -10.18
N LYS A 87 4.45 -9.44 -9.23
CA LYS A 87 3.27 -9.73 -8.40
C LYS A 87 3.03 -8.60 -7.40
N ALA A 88 1.79 -8.45 -6.93
CA ALA A 88 1.44 -7.47 -5.90
C ALA A 88 2.32 -7.58 -4.64
N SER A 89 2.68 -8.80 -4.22
CA SER A 89 3.57 -9.03 -3.07
C SER A 89 5.01 -8.56 -3.30
N GLN A 90 5.48 -8.53 -4.55
CA GLN A 90 6.84 -8.06 -4.89
C GLN A 90 6.92 -6.54 -4.90
N LEU A 91 5.82 -5.83 -5.18
CA LEU A 91 5.78 -4.36 -5.14
C LEU A 91 6.30 -3.81 -3.81
N LEU A 92 5.85 -4.40 -2.69
CA LEU A 92 6.27 -4.02 -1.35
C LEU A 92 7.79 -4.12 -1.20
N ASP A 93 8.36 -5.26 -1.58
CA ASP A 93 9.80 -5.51 -1.41
C ASP A 93 10.63 -4.59 -2.32
N GLU A 94 10.19 -4.37 -3.57
CA GLU A 94 10.86 -3.46 -4.51
C GLU A 94 10.85 -2.01 -3.98
N LEU A 95 9.72 -1.53 -3.47
CA LEU A 95 9.61 -0.18 -2.91
C LEU A 95 10.43 -0.02 -1.63
N ALA A 96 10.37 -0.99 -0.73
CA ALA A 96 11.13 -0.98 0.52
C ALA A 96 12.65 -1.11 0.29
N ASP A 97 13.08 -1.70 -0.82
CA ASP A 97 14.48 -1.73 -1.25
C ASP A 97 14.90 -0.50 -2.07
N GLY A 98 13.99 0.46 -2.31
CA GLY A 98 14.25 1.66 -3.11
C GLY A 98 14.44 1.40 -4.62
N LYS A 99 13.94 0.27 -5.13
CA LYS A 99 14.02 -0.13 -6.55
C LYS A 99 12.92 0.55 -7.37
N LEU A 100 13.14 1.82 -7.71
CA LEU A 100 12.15 2.67 -8.36
C LEU A 100 12.19 2.65 -9.90
N VAL A 101 13.20 2.01 -10.48
CA VAL A 101 13.32 1.85 -11.94
C VAL A 101 12.68 0.52 -12.33
N GLN A 102 11.65 0.57 -13.16
CA GLN A 102 10.85 -0.61 -13.54
C GLN A 102 10.63 -0.63 -15.06
N ASN A 103 10.24 -1.78 -15.64
CA ASN A 103 9.92 -1.81 -17.07
C ASN A 103 8.77 -0.85 -17.40
N ALA A 104 7.66 -1.00 -16.67
CA ALA A 104 6.57 -0.03 -16.64
C ALA A 104 5.98 0.03 -15.23
N ILE A 105 5.40 1.18 -14.91
CA ILE A 105 4.68 1.46 -13.68
C ILE A 105 3.22 1.66 -14.07
N PHE A 106 2.31 1.04 -13.33
CA PHE A 106 0.88 1.11 -13.57
C PHE A 106 0.19 1.88 -12.46
N ILE A 107 -0.72 2.79 -12.84
CA ILE A 107 -1.55 3.57 -11.92
C ILE A 107 -3.00 3.13 -12.08
N LYS A 108 -3.70 2.95 -10.95
CA LYS A 108 -5.10 2.52 -10.95
C LYS A 108 -6.01 3.61 -11.56
N ASN A 109 -6.98 3.19 -12.37
CA ASN A 109 -7.88 4.07 -13.11
C ASN A 109 -9.00 4.70 -12.26
N ASP A 110 -9.09 4.38 -10.97
CA ASP A 110 -10.17 4.87 -10.10
C ASP A 110 -9.93 6.30 -9.57
N GLY A 111 -8.82 6.93 -9.95
CA GLY A 111 -8.47 8.30 -9.55
C GLY A 111 -7.99 8.44 -8.11
N THR A 112 -8.00 7.37 -7.32
CA THR A 112 -7.74 7.45 -5.87
C THR A 112 -6.26 7.28 -5.49
N THR A 113 -5.39 6.97 -6.45
CA THR A 113 -3.97 6.66 -6.19
C THR A 113 -3.28 7.77 -5.43
N PHE A 114 -3.30 9.01 -5.92
CA PHE A 114 -2.58 10.12 -5.28
C PHE A 114 -3.23 10.59 -3.97
N GLU A 115 -4.55 10.46 -3.82
CA GLU A 115 -5.25 10.68 -2.56
C GLU A 115 -4.79 9.70 -1.47
N LYS A 116 -4.61 8.42 -1.83
CA LYS A 116 -4.05 7.40 -0.95
C LYS A 116 -2.59 7.69 -0.62
N LEU A 117 -1.79 8.08 -1.61
CA LEU A 117 -0.37 8.40 -1.41
C LEU A 117 -0.18 9.62 -0.50
N ALA A 118 -1.07 10.61 -0.56
CA ALA A 118 -1.04 11.77 0.34
C ALA A 118 -1.19 11.38 1.82
N ARG A 119 -1.84 10.25 2.10
CA ARG A 119 -2.06 9.72 3.45
C ARG A 119 -1.19 8.51 3.79
N ILE A 120 -0.27 8.10 2.91
CA ILE A 120 0.46 6.83 3.05
C ILE A 120 1.33 6.78 4.31
N SER A 121 1.80 7.93 4.81
CA SER A 121 2.56 8.02 6.05
C SER A 121 1.72 7.73 7.29
N GLU A 122 0.39 7.84 7.21
CA GLU A 122 -0.52 7.46 8.29
C GLU A 122 -0.52 5.96 8.55
N ILE A 123 0.08 5.13 7.69
CA ILE A 123 0.17 3.69 7.93
C ILE A 123 0.93 3.35 9.21
N THR A 124 1.81 4.23 9.67
CA THR A 124 2.54 4.08 10.94
C THR A 124 1.65 4.23 12.16
N LYS A 125 0.52 4.95 12.02
CA LYS A 125 -0.51 5.10 13.04
C LYS A 125 -1.26 3.79 13.30
N VAL A 126 -1.25 2.87 12.34
CA VAL A 126 -1.99 1.60 12.44
C VAL A 126 -1.46 0.69 13.55
N THR A 127 -0.20 0.85 13.98
CA THR A 127 0.34 0.16 15.16
C THR A 127 0.62 1.09 16.34
N ASP A 128 0.20 2.35 16.30
CA ASP A 128 0.35 3.23 17.46
C ASP A 128 -0.66 2.79 18.52
N SER A 129 -0.15 2.30 19.65
CA SER A 129 -0.93 1.84 20.79
C SER A 129 -1.76 2.96 21.45
N ASN A 130 -1.55 4.23 21.08
CA ASN A 130 -2.28 5.38 21.59
C ASN A 130 -3.48 5.81 20.73
N ILE A 131 -3.74 5.15 19.60
CA ILE A 131 -4.83 5.54 18.70
C ILE A 131 -6.08 4.71 18.99
N MET A 132 -7.13 5.41 19.44
CA MET A 132 -8.46 4.87 19.67
C MET A 132 -9.47 5.67 18.83
N GLU A 133 -9.60 5.34 17.53
CA GLU A 133 -10.67 5.85 16.68
C GLU A 133 -11.89 4.93 16.76
N LEU A 134 -12.88 5.33 17.57
CA LEU A 134 -14.20 4.69 17.64
C LEU A 134 -15.19 5.41 16.72
N GLY A 135 -15.11 5.11 15.42
CA GLY A 135 -16.23 5.28 14.50
C GLY A 135 -17.06 3.98 14.48
N GLN A 136 -18.40 4.08 14.54
CA GLN A 136 -19.31 2.94 14.66
C GLN A 136 -18.94 1.78 13.71
N VAL A 137 -18.35 0.72 14.26
CA VAL A 137 -18.06 -0.51 13.51
C VAL A 137 -19.37 -1.31 13.39
N SER A 138 -20.29 -0.81 12.57
CA SER A 138 -21.52 -1.50 12.20
C SER A 138 -21.30 -2.33 10.95
N ALA A 139 -20.44 -3.35 11.03
CA ALA A 139 -20.61 -4.63 10.33
C ALA A 139 -19.38 -5.50 10.56
N PHE A 140 -19.59 -6.64 11.20
CA PHE A 140 -18.68 -7.76 11.15
C PHE A 140 -18.54 -8.20 9.70
N VAL A 141 -17.39 -7.93 9.06
CA VAL A 141 -17.03 -8.63 7.82
C VAL A 141 -16.40 -9.95 8.24
N GLN A 142 -17.15 -11.03 8.05
CA GLN A 142 -16.65 -12.38 8.24
C GLN A 142 -15.48 -12.58 7.27
N GLN A 143 -14.25 -12.71 7.79
CA GLN A 143 -13.13 -13.13 6.95
C GLN A 143 -13.40 -14.57 6.52
N ALA A 144 -13.57 -14.76 5.21
CA ALA A 144 -13.68 -16.08 4.61
C ALA A 144 -12.40 -16.88 4.90
N LYS A 145 -12.57 -18.07 5.48
CA LYS A 145 -11.53 -19.08 5.52
C LYS A 145 -11.36 -19.65 4.10
N ASN A 146 -10.16 -19.58 3.56
CA ASN A 146 -9.33 -20.74 3.17
C ASN A 146 -8.08 -20.26 2.44
#